data_AF-A0A9X4I1I0-F1
#
_entry.id   AF-A0A9X4I1I0-F1
#
_cell.length_a   1.000
_cell.length_b   1.000
_cell.length_c   1.000
_cell.angle_alpha   90.00
_cell.angle_beta   90.00
_cell.angle_gamma   90.00
#
_symmetry.space_group_name_H-M   'P 1'
#
loop_
_entity.id
_entity.type
_entity.pdbx_description
1 polymer ?
#
loop_
_entity_poly.entity_id
_entity_poly.type
_entity_poly.pdbx_seq_one_letter_code
_entity_poly.pdbx_strand_id
1 'polypeptide(L)' 'MSDHGEHPSVYYLGRECRRNGGGKLANPFASHTFHGSWFLAGWNDMDLEIEQKNPKRAAKNKAA' A
#
# COMPACT_ATOMS: atom_id res chain seq x y z
N MET A 1 -0.06 -14.14 -24.25
CA MET A 1 -0.48 -14.13 -22.83
C MET A 1 -0.01 -12.81 -22.29
N SER A 2 -0.93 -11.86 -22.08
CA SER A 2 -0.58 -10.55 -21.56
C SER A 2 0.07 -10.75 -20.19
N ASP A 3 1.20 -10.08 -19.97
CA ASP A 3 1.93 -10.02 -18.70
C ASP A 3 1.04 -9.28 -17.69
N HIS A 4 -0.02 -9.95 -17.25
CA HIS A 4 -0.87 -9.47 -16.19
C HIS A 4 -0.03 -9.63 -14.94
N GLY A 5 0.56 -8.51 -14.47
CA GLY A 5 1.26 -8.47 -13.20
C GLY A 5 0.46 -9.26 -12.15
N GLU A 6 1.18 -9.94 -11.26
CA GLU A 6 0.66 -10.89 -10.27
C GLU A 6 -0.58 -10.38 -9.49
N HIS A 7 -0.77 -9.05 -9.45
CA HIS A 7 -1.86 -8.38 -8.78
C HIS A 7 -2.68 -7.47 -9.72
N PRO A 8 -3.97 -7.21 -9.42
CA PRO A 8 -4.79 -6.25 -10.16
C PRO A 8 -4.18 -4.84 -10.20
N SER A 9 -4.48 -4.04 -11.23
CA SER A 9 -3.91 -2.68 -11.41
C SER A 9 -4.09 -1.76 -10.19
N VAL A 10 -5.22 -1.87 -9.49
CA VAL A 10 -5.52 -1.12 -8.26
C VAL A 10 -4.55 -1.39 -7.11
N TYR A 11 -3.89 -2.55 -7.07
CA TYR A 11 -2.80 -2.83 -6.13
C TYR A 11 -1.63 -1.86 -6.35
N TYR A 12 -1.22 -1.68 -7.60
CA TYR A 12 -0.11 -0.79 -7.95
C TYR A 12 -0.48 0.69 -7.72
N LEU A 13 -1.75 1.07 -7.87
CA LEU A 13 -2.23 2.40 -7.47
C LEU A 13 -2.06 2.65 -5.97
N GLY A 14 -2.34 1.65 -5.13
CA GLY A 14 -2.13 1.72 -3.68
C GLY A 14 -0.65 1.91 -3.32
N ARG A 15 0.23 1.16 -3.99
CA ARG A 15 1.69 1.29 -3.83
C ARG A 15 2.18 2.67 -4.23
N GLU A 16 1.76 3.18 -5.39
CA GLU A 16 2.14 4.50 -5.87
C GLU A 16 1.63 5.60 -4.94
N CYS A 17 0.38 5.51 -4.49
CA CYS A 17 -0.20 6.43 -3.51
C CYS A 17 0.67 6.52 -2.25
N ARG A 18 1.08 5.38 -1.66
CA ARG A 18 1.93 5.38 -0.48
C ARG A 18 3.32 5.96 -0.78
N ARG A 19 3.92 5.59 -1.91
CA ARG A 19 5.24 6.09 -2.33
C ARG A 19 5.25 7.61 -2.45
N ASN A 20 4.16 8.21 -2.91
CA ASN A 20 3.97 9.65 -3.03
C ASN A 20 3.58 10.34 -1.71
N GLY A 21 3.57 9.61 -0.58
CA GLY A 21 3.23 10.15 0.74
C GLY A 21 1.73 10.16 1.06
N GLY A 22 0.89 9.62 0.18
CA GLY A 22 -0.55 9.49 0.41
C GLY A 22 -0.89 8.52 1.55
N GLY A 23 -1.97 8.83 2.27
CA GLY A 23 -2.51 8.01 3.37
C GLY A 23 -3.55 6.99 2.90
N LYS A 24 -3.92 6.05 3.77
CA LYS A 24 -4.96 5.02 3.49
C LYS A 24 -6.31 5.60 3.07
N LEU A 25 -6.65 6.80 3.57
CA LEU A 25 -7.89 7.51 3.25
C LEU A 25 -7.92 8.09 1.83
N ALA A 26 -6.79 8.08 1.11
CA ALA A 26 -6.75 8.45 -0.30
C ALA A 26 -7.28 7.32 -1.22
N ASN A 27 -7.65 6.17 -0.66
CA ASN A 27 -8.34 5.11 -1.40
C ASN A 27 -9.67 5.65 -1.97
N PRO A 28 -9.86 5.71 -3.30
CA PRO A 28 -11.10 6.19 -3.91
C PRO A 28 -12.23 5.16 -3.84
N PHE A 29 -11.94 3.93 -3.43
CA PHE A 29 -12.89 2.83 -3.35
C PHE A 29 -13.31 2.56 -1.89
N ALA A 30 -14.52 2.07 -1.69
CA ALA A 30 -14.92 1.57 -0.38
C ALA A 30 -14.06 0.36 0.02
N SER A 31 -13.51 0.37 1.23
CA SER A 31 -12.50 -0.59 1.69
C SER A 31 -12.92 -2.06 1.58
N HIS A 32 -14.20 -2.35 1.76
CA HIS A 32 -14.76 -3.70 1.71
C HIS A 32 -15.01 -4.22 0.28
N THR A 33 -14.79 -3.39 -0.74
CA THR A 33 -14.91 -3.82 -2.14
C THR A 33 -13.62 -4.48 -2.61
N PHE A 34 -13.71 -5.31 -3.64
CA PHE A 34 -12.53 -5.93 -4.27
C PHE A 34 -11.45 -4.89 -4.61
N HIS A 35 -11.83 -3.79 -5.25
CA HIS A 35 -10.90 -2.72 -5.62
C HIS A 35 -10.30 -2.02 -4.39
N GLY A 36 -11.12 -1.73 -3.38
CA GLY A 36 -10.64 -1.08 -2.15
C GLY A 36 -9.70 -1.96 -1.34
N SER A 37 -9.98 -3.26 -1.28
CA SER A 37 -9.12 -4.23 -0.60
C SER A 37 -7.75 -4.36 -1.29
N TRP A 38 -7.72 -4.46 -2.62
CA TRP A 38 -6.45 -4.53 -3.36
C TRP A 38 -5.63 -3.23 -3.29
N PHE A 39 -6.29 -2.07 -3.34
CA PHE A 39 -5.61 -0.78 -3.12
C PHE A 39 -4.94 -0.73 -1.74
N LEU A 40 -5.66 -1.13 -0.69
CA LEU A 40 -5.11 -1.12 0.67
C LEU A 40 -4.00 -2.15 0.86
N ALA A 41 -4.09 -3.32 0.20
CA ALA A 41 -3.01 -4.31 0.19
C ALA A 41 -1.71 -3.70 -0.36
N GLY A 42 -1.76 -3.09 -1.55
CA GLY A 42 -0.60 -2.43 -2.15
C GLY A 42 -0.07 -1.27 -1.32
N TRP A 43 -0.96 -0.47 -0.74
CA TRP A 43 -0.56 0.60 0.18
C TRP A 43 0.21 0.06 1.39
N ASN A 44 -0.29 -1.01 2.04
CA ASN A 44 0.32 -1.59 3.24
C ASN A 44 1.68 -2.24 2.93
N ASP A 45 1.79 -2.98 1.82
CA ASP A 45 3.06 -3.59 1.42
C ASP A 45 4.14 -2.51 1.18
N MET A 46 3.77 -1.43 0.48
CA MET A 46 4.71 -0.33 0.24
C MET A 46 5.07 0.41 1.53
N ASP A 47 4.14 0.52 2.48
CA ASP A 47 4.42 1.10 3.80
C ASP A 47 5.44 0.27 4.57
N LEU A 48 5.26 -1.05 4.63
CA LEU A 48 6.20 -1.99 5.25
C LEU A 48 7.58 -1.94 4.60
N GLU A 49 7.65 -1.88 3.27
CA GLU A 49 8.93 -1.73 2.55
C GLU A 49 9.63 -0.40 2.87
N ILE A 50 8.88 0.71 3.02
CA ILE A 50 9.44 2.00 3.45
C ILE A 50 9.94 1.92 4.88
N GLU A 51 9.19 1.28 5.77
CA GLU A 51 9.59 1.07 7.18
C GLU A 51 10.85 0.22 7.30
N GLN A 52 10.94 -0.88 6.55
CA GLN A 52 12.14 -1.74 6.52
C GLN A 52 13.37 -0.98 6.04
N LYS A 53 13.21 -0.10 5.04
CA LYS A 53 14.30 0.75 4.54
C LYS A 53 14.67 1.90 5.50
N ASN A 54 13.83 2.18 6.51
CA ASN A 54 14.08 3.20 7.51
C ASN A 54 13.95 2.64 8.94
N PRO A 55 15.02 2.02 9.48
CA PRO A 55 14.99 1.38 10.79
C PRO A 55 14.64 2.32 11.96
N LYS A 56 14.85 3.63 11.81
CA LYS A 56 14.43 4.63 12.82
C LYS A 56 12.91 4.74 12.94
N ARG A 57 12.18 4.46 11.86
CA ARG A 57 10.71 4.53 11.80
C ARG A 57 10.08 3.24 12.32
N ALA A 58 10.67 2.09 11.98
CA ALA A 58 10.25 0.78 12.50
C ALA A 58 10.36 0.69 14.04
N ALA A 59 11.38 1.31 14.64
CA ALA A 59 11.53 1.37 16.09
C ALA A 59 10.43 2.21 16.78
N LYS A 60 9.89 3.22 16.11
CA LYS A 60 8.87 4.13 16.68
C LYS A 60 7.48 3.51 16.75
N ASN A 61 7.15 2.58 15.83
CA ASN A 61 5.86 1.89 15.79
C ASN A 61 5.78 0.66 16.71
N LYS A 62 6.90 0.16 17.26
CA LYS A 62 6.91 -0.93 18.25
C LYS A 62 6.66 -0.50 19.70
N ALA A 63 6.64 0.81 19.96
CA ALA A 63 6.54 1.37 21.31
C ALA A 63 5.15 1.95 21.63
N ALA A 64 4.14 1.66 20.81
CA ALA A 64 2.76 2.12 20.97
C ALA A 64 1.80 0.93 21.14
#